data_AF-A0A2U1ZYJ4-F1
#
_entry.id   AF-A0A2U1ZYJ4-F1
#
_cell.length_a   1.000
_cell.length_b   1.000
_cell.length_c   1.000
_cell.angle_alpha   90.00
_cell.angle_beta   90.00
_cell.angle_gamma   90.00
#
_symmetry.space_group_name_H-M   'P 1'
#
loop_
_entity.id
_entity.type
_entity.pdbx_description
1 polymer ?
#
loop_
_entity_poly.entity_id
_entity_poly.type
_entity_poly.pdbx_seq_one_letter_code
_entity_poly.pdbx_strand_id
1 'polypeptide(L)'
;MLSGLGLAACASTSEGQAPDDVVCPAIGWFNTLTVTLEGDSAGVDDMKLCLGEDCYPKDEPATDGSDLADSVGVEREATRSRWTFALMSHAPDEVTVRTYDASGTMLTDDLVAPGWRRTGGSEECGGPHFGRATVRL
;
A
#
# COMPACT_ATOMS: atom_id res chain seq x y z
N MET A 1 74.64 26.50 -6.55
CA MET A 1 73.67 27.27 -5.73
C MET A 1 72.32 27.15 -6.42
N LEU A 2 71.34 26.66 -5.66
CA LEU A 2 69.89 26.50 -5.90
C LEU A 2 69.39 25.60 -7.05
N SER A 3 69.05 24.37 -6.64
CA SER A 3 67.98 23.52 -7.18
C SER A 3 66.60 24.19 -7.09
N GLY A 4 65.71 23.85 -8.02
CA GLY A 4 64.28 24.18 -7.95
C GLY A 4 63.44 23.16 -8.73
N LEU A 5 63.23 21.98 -8.15
CA LEU A 5 62.10 21.11 -8.50
C LEU A 5 60.84 21.63 -7.81
N GLY A 6 59.72 21.67 -8.54
CA GLY A 6 58.39 21.93 -7.99
C GLY A 6 57.30 21.55 -8.97
N LEU A 7 56.95 20.25 -8.98
CA LEU A 7 55.70 19.74 -9.56
C LEU A 7 54.50 20.24 -8.74
N ALA A 8 53.39 20.58 -9.42
CA ALA A 8 52.08 19.97 -9.19
C ALA A 8 51.01 20.69 -10.02
N ALA A 9 50.57 20.07 -11.12
CA ALA A 9 49.32 20.39 -11.77
C ALA A 9 48.19 19.74 -10.94
N CYS A 10 47.40 20.55 -10.23
CA CYS A 10 46.16 20.09 -9.63
C CYS A 10 45.06 20.11 -10.70
N ALA A 11 45.08 19.13 -11.60
CA ALA A 11 43.90 18.74 -12.35
C ALA A 11 43.17 17.68 -11.52
N SER A 12 42.41 18.11 -10.52
CA SER A 12 41.46 17.23 -9.85
C SER A 12 40.28 17.05 -10.79
N THR A 13 40.25 15.91 -11.47
CA THR A 13 39.03 15.30 -12.01
C THR A 13 37.93 15.44 -10.97
N SER A 14 36.75 15.92 -11.37
CA SER A 14 35.54 15.94 -10.57
C SER A 14 35.27 14.52 -10.05
N GLU A 15 35.77 14.22 -8.86
CA GLU A 15 35.45 13.03 -8.10
C GLU A 15 33.94 13.04 -7.89
N GLY A 16 33.30 11.91 -8.21
CA GLY A 16 31.86 11.77 -8.29
C GLY A 16 31.15 12.40 -7.11
N GLN A 17 30.23 13.31 -7.42
CA GLN A 17 29.23 13.79 -6.49
C GLN A 17 28.54 12.55 -5.88
N ALA A 18 28.68 12.36 -4.57
CA ALA A 18 27.80 11.45 -3.85
C ALA A 18 26.36 11.88 -4.16
N PRO A 19 25.44 10.97 -4.50
CA PRO A 19 24.05 11.34 -4.64
C PRO A 19 23.60 11.96 -3.32
N ASP A 20 22.91 13.10 -3.40
CA ASP A 20 22.33 13.78 -2.25
C ASP A 20 21.65 12.75 -1.32
N ASP A 21 22.08 12.67 -0.06
CA ASP A 21 21.46 11.82 0.96
C ASP A 21 19.98 12.23 1.10
N VAL A 22 19.09 11.48 0.46
CA VAL A 22 17.66 11.78 0.47
C VAL A 22 17.12 11.50 1.87
N VAL A 23 16.72 12.55 2.59
CA VAL A 23 16.09 12.45 3.90
C VAL A 23 14.57 12.40 3.73
N CYS A 24 13.96 11.26 4.03
CA CYS A 24 12.52 11.06 3.94
C CYS A 24 11.79 11.49 5.22
N PRO A 25 10.59 12.09 5.13
CA PRO A 25 9.79 12.40 6.31
C PRO A 25 9.45 11.15 7.12
N ALA A 26 9.50 11.24 8.45
CA ALA A 26 9.11 10.14 9.35
C ALA A 26 7.57 9.97 9.49
N ILE A 27 6.78 10.74 8.73
CA ILE A 27 5.31 10.68 8.78
C ILE A 27 4.84 9.63 7.76
N GLY A 28 4.08 8.65 8.24
CA GLY A 28 3.46 7.62 7.40
C GLY A 28 2.35 8.19 6.51
N TRP A 29 1.99 7.45 5.47
CA TRP A 29 0.89 7.79 4.57
C TRP A 29 -0.11 6.65 4.50
N PHE A 30 -1.33 6.94 4.08
CA PHE A 30 -2.31 5.93 3.73
C PHE A 30 -2.35 5.74 2.22
N ASN A 31 -2.43 4.48 1.81
CA ASN A 31 -2.82 4.08 0.47
C ASN A 31 -4.32 3.82 0.46
N THR A 32 -4.95 3.99 -0.69
CA THR A 32 -6.38 3.74 -0.87
C THR A 32 -6.57 2.62 -1.88
N LEU A 33 -7.17 1.50 -1.48
CA LEU A 33 -7.59 0.42 -2.37
C LEU A 33 -9.09 0.48 -2.57
N THR A 34 -9.53 0.65 -3.81
CA THR A 34 -10.92 0.41 -4.20
C THR A 34 -11.06 -1.01 -4.72
N VAL A 35 -11.98 -1.78 -4.15
CA VAL A 35 -12.41 -3.08 -4.69
C VAL A 35 -13.81 -2.95 -5.28
N THR A 36 -14.01 -3.44 -6.50
CA THR A 36 -15.32 -3.45 -7.18
C THR A 36 -15.77 -4.87 -7.46
N LEU A 37 -17.04 -5.15 -7.19
CA LEU A 37 -17.68 -6.42 -7.52
C LEU A 37 -18.26 -6.38 -8.93
N GLU A 38 -17.90 -7.35 -9.75
CA GLU A 38 -18.47 -7.60 -11.07
C GLU A 38 -19.47 -8.75 -10.98
N GLY A 39 -20.75 -8.47 -11.23
CA GLY A 39 -21.83 -9.47 -11.17
C GLY A 39 -23.01 -8.99 -10.33
N ASP A 40 -23.85 -9.93 -9.88
CA ASP A 40 -24.96 -9.63 -8.98
C ASP A 40 -24.50 -9.52 -7.53
N SER A 41 -24.26 -8.29 -7.07
CA SER A 41 -23.82 -8.01 -5.70
C SER A 41 -24.95 -7.86 -4.69
N ALA A 42 -26.21 -8.13 -5.08
CA ALA A 42 -27.36 -7.94 -4.19
C ALA A 42 -27.29 -8.83 -2.93
N GLY A 43 -26.66 -10.00 -3.03
CA GLY A 43 -26.47 -10.93 -1.91
C GLY A 43 -25.29 -10.61 -0.99
N VAL A 44 -24.42 -9.68 -1.37
CA VAL A 44 -23.21 -9.35 -0.58
C VAL A 44 -23.55 -8.33 0.50
N ASP A 45 -23.23 -8.67 1.75
CA ASP A 45 -23.43 -7.80 2.91
C ASP A 45 -22.09 -7.32 3.48
N ASP A 46 -21.06 -8.17 3.43
CA ASP A 46 -19.74 -7.85 3.94
C ASP A 46 -18.59 -8.25 3.01
N MET A 47 -17.46 -7.54 3.15
CA MET A 47 -16.23 -7.80 2.41
C MET A 47 -15.03 -7.66 3.33
N LYS A 48 -14.15 -8.65 3.26
CA LYS A 48 -12.85 -8.63 3.93
C LYS A 48 -11.71 -8.62 2.93
N LEU A 49 -10.69 -7.82 3.24
CA LEU A 49 -9.41 -7.82 2.58
C LEU A 49 -8.43 -8.60 3.45
N CYS A 50 -7.88 -9.69 2.93
CA CYS A 50 -6.90 -10.51 3.63
C CYS A 50 -5.49 -10.25 3.11
N LEU A 51 -4.58 -9.98 4.05
CA LEU A 51 -3.16 -9.76 3.84
C LEU A 51 -2.43 -10.95 4.47
N GLY A 52 -2.08 -11.94 3.65
CA GLY A 52 -1.60 -13.23 4.15
C GLY A 52 -2.73 -13.98 4.86
N GLU A 53 -2.51 -14.37 6.11
CA GLU A 53 -3.49 -15.11 6.92
C GLU A 53 -4.49 -14.20 7.65
N ASP A 54 -4.21 -12.89 7.71
CA ASP A 54 -5.00 -11.91 8.45
C ASP A 54 -6.01 -11.20 7.55
N CYS A 55 -7.28 -11.23 7.94
CA CYS A 55 -8.37 -10.54 7.25
C CYS A 55 -8.86 -9.30 8.01
N TYR A 56 -9.19 -8.26 7.24
CA TYR A 56 -9.66 -6.97 7.74
C TYR A 56 -10.97 -6.56 7.05
N PRO A 57 -11.93 -5.96 7.78
CA PRO A 57 -11.89 -5.72 9.22
C PRO A 57 -11.92 -7.04 10.01
N LYS A 58 -11.29 -7.02 11.20
CA LYS A 58 -11.33 -8.15 12.13
C LYS A 58 -12.74 -8.25 12.72
N ASP A 59 -13.21 -9.48 12.96
CA ASP A 59 -14.53 -9.71 13.56
C ASP A 59 -14.61 -9.22 15.00
N GLU A 60 -13.50 -9.32 15.71
CA GLU A 60 -13.36 -8.86 17.08
C GLU A 60 -12.40 -7.65 17.13
N PRO A 61 -12.69 -6.63 17.95
CA PRO A 61 -11.77 -5.53 18.15
C PRO A 61 -10.46 -6.05 18.77
N ALA A 62 -9.32 -5.54 18.28
CA ALA A 62 -8.02 -5.85 18.87
C ALA A 62 -8.03 -5.46 20.36
N THR A 63 -7.69 -6.41 21.24
CA THR A 63 -7.76 -6.22 22.71
C THR A 63 -6.44 -5.81 23.33
N ASP A 64 -5.34 -5.86 22.58
CA ASP A 64 -3.97 -5.60 23.06
C ASP A 64 -3.33 -4.34 22.43
N GLY A 65 -4.09 -3.60 21.61
CA GLY A 65 -3.62 -2.38 20.93
C GLY A 65 -2.46 -2.61 19.97
N SER A 66 -2.18 -3.86 19.61
CA SER A 66 -1.04 -4.28 18.79
C SER A 66 -1.56 -4.95 17.53
N ASP A 67 -2.24 -4.22 16.65
CA ASP A 67 -2.67 -4.84 15.41
C ASP A 67 -2.69 -3.87 14.23
N LEU A 68 -2.30 -4.41 13.08
CA LEU A 68 -2.49 -3.81 11.76
C LEU A 68 -3.98 -3.51 11.45
N ALA A 69 -4.91 -3.90 12.32
CA ALA A 69 -6.29 -3.43 12.32
C ALA A 69 -6.39 -1.90 12.42
N ASP A 70 -5.48 -1.24 13.16
CA ASP A 70 -5.36 0.23 13.15
C ASP A 70 -4.73 0.78 11.86
N SER A 71 -4.08 -0.10 11.08
CA SER A 71 -3.45 0.22 9.80
C SER A 71 -4.37 -0.03 8.61
N VAL A 72 -5.52 -0.70 8.78
CA VAL A 72 -6.49 -0.99 7.73
C VAL A 72 -7.87 -0.44 8.09
N GLY A 73 -8.20 0.72 7.54
CA GLY A 73 -9.56 1.25 7.59
C GLY A 73 -10.41 0.68 6.45
N VAL A 74 -11.70 0.45 6.68
CA VAL A 74 -12.66 0.06 5.63
C VAL A 74 -13.86 1.00 5.62
N GLU A 75 -14.23 1.46 4.43
CA GLU A 75 -15.44 2.19 4.15
C GLU A 75 -16.25 1.44 3.08
N ARG A 76 -17.50 1.13 3.40
CA ARG A 76 -18.45 0.49 2.48
C ARG A 76 -19.27 1.57 1.78
N GLU A 77 -19.36 1.51 0.44
CA GLU A 77 -20.23 2.40 -0.31
C GLU A 77 -21.70 1.96 -0.21
N ALA A 78 -22.63 2.90 -0.39
CA ALA A 78 -24.07 2.66 -0.28
C ALA A 78 -24.61 1.64 -1.30
N THR A 79 -23.92 1.44 -2.43
CA THR A 79 -24.37 0.58 -3.52
C THR A 79 -24.00 -0.90 -3.36
N ARG A 80 -23.34 -1.31 -2.26
CA ARG A 80 -22.91 -2.71 -1.97
C ARG A 80 -22.13 -3.40 -3.10
N SER A 81 -21.56 -2.63 -4.03
CA SER A 81 -20.76 -3.13 -5.15
C SER A 81 -19.32 -2.64 -5.08
N ARG A 82 -19.01 -1.80 -4.09
CA ARG A 82 -17.70 -1.15 -3.94
C ARG A 82 -17.35 -0.94 -2.48
N TRP A 83 -16.11 -1.29 -2.16
CA TRP A 83 -15.49 -1.06 -0.86
C TRP A 83 -14.19 -0.31 -1.05
N THR A 84 -13.90 0.57 -0.11
CA THR A 84 -12.65 1.32 -0.07
C THR A 84 -11.89 0.96 1.20
N PHE A 85 -10.65 0.52 1.04
CA PHE A 85 -9.74 0.22 2.13
C PHE A 85 -8.64 1.28 2.21
N ALA A 86 -8.34 1.76 3.40
CA ALA A 86 -7.21 2.62 3.69
C ALA A 86 -6.10 1.78 4.33
N LEU A 87 -4.94 1.66 3.67
CA LEU A 87 -3.82 0.83 4.12
C LEU A 87 -2.64 1.73 4.52
N MET A 88 -2.26 1.75 5.79
CA MET A 88 -1.14 2.56 6.26
C MET A 88 0.18 2.02 5.69
N SER A 89 0.83 2.76 4.80
CA SER A 89 2.12 2.43 4.19
C SER A 89 2.24 1.06 3.50
N HIS A 90 1.12 0.37 3.21
CA HIS A 90 1.10 -0.95 2.54
C HIS A 90 0.45 -0.88 1.15
N ALA A 91 1.14 -1.38 0.14
CA ALA A 91 0.63 -1.53 -1.24
C ALA A 91 1.01 -2.93 -1.76
N PRO A 92 0.37 -3.98 -1.25
CA PRO A 92 0.72 -5.36 -1.57
C PRO A 92 0.47 -5.71 -3.04
N ASP A 93 1.35 -6.53 -3.62
CA ASP A 93 1.21 -6.99 -5.01
C ASP A 93 -0.01 -7.89 -5.20
N GLU A 94 -0.37 -8.66 -4.16
CA GLU A 94 -1.54 -9.54 -4.13
C GLU A 94 -2.30 -9.40 -2.80
N VAL A 95 -3.62 -9.51 -2.88
CA VAL A 95 -4.53 -9.52 -1.73
C VAL A 95 -5.62 -10.54 -1.98
N THR A 96 -6.10 -11.18 -0.93
CA THR A 96 -7.28 -12.04 -1.03
C THR A 96 -8.51 -11.23 -0.64
N VAL A 97 -9.56 -11.26 -1.46
CA VAL A 97 -10.84 -10.62 -1.16
C VAL A 97 -11.87 -11.69 -0.89
N ARG A 98 -12.48 -11.62 0.29
CA ARG A 98 -13.58 -12.49 0.70
C ARG A 98 -14.86 -11.69 0.79
N THR A 99 -15.93 -12.23 0.24
CA THR A 99 -17.27 -11.64 0.36
C THR A 99 -18.18 -12.56 1.15
N TYR A 100 -19.15 -11.97 1.85
CA TYR A 100 -20.06 -12.68 2.73
C TYR A 100 -21.49 -12.19 2.54
N ASP A 101 -22.46 -13.09 2.74
CA ASP A 101 -23.86 -12.72 2.87
C ASP A 101 -24.20 -12.19 4.28
N ALA A 102 -25.45 -11.76 4.47
CA ALA A 102 -25.92 -11.22 5.75
C ALA A 102 -25.94 -12.24 6.90
N SER A 103 -25.81 -13.54 6.62
CA SER A 103 -25.67 -14.60 7.64
C SER A 103 -24.21 -14.87 8.03
N GLY A 104 -23.26 -14.23 7.34
CA GLY A 104 -21.83 -14.50 7.47
C GLY A 104 -21.36 -15.69 6.64
N THR A 105 -22.17 -16.21 5.72
CA THR A 105 -21.75 -17.28 4.80
C THR A 105 -20.83 -16.69 3.74
N MET A 106 -19.66 -17.30 3.55
CA MET A 106 -18.70 -16.87 2.54
C MET A 106 -19.22 -17.16 1.14
N LEU A 107 -19.25 -16.14 0.29
CA LEU A 107 -19.70 -16.21 -1.10
C LEU A 107 -18.51 -16.38 -2.05
N THR A 108 -17.41 -15.65 -1.83
CA THR A 108 -16.17 -15.72 -2.64
C THR A 108 -14.90 -15.67 -1.79
N ASP A 109 -13.80 -16.17 -2.35
CA ASP A 109 -12.43 -16.14 -1.79
C ASP A 109 -11.40 -15.99 -2.93
N ASP A 110 -11.21 -14.75 -3.40
CA ASP A 110 -10.50 -14.45 -4.64
C ASP A 110 -9.15 -13.78 -4.38
N LEU A 111 -8.05 -14.39 -4.86
CA LEU A 111 -6.74 -13.75 -4.91
C LEU A 111 -6.67 -12.78 -6.09
N VAL A 112 -6.44 -11.50 -5.82
CA VAL A 112 -6.39 -10.43 -6.82
C VAL A 112 -5.11 -9.63 -6.69
N ALA A 113 -4.59 -9.14 -7.82
CA ALA A 113 -3.45 -8.25 -7.86
C ALA A 113 -3.93 -6.80 -8.06
N PRO A 114 -3.86 -5.92 -7.04
CA PRO A 114 -4.33 -4.56 -7.21
C PRO A 114 -3.45 -3.74 -8.16
N GLY A 115 -4.09 -3.00 -9.05
CA GLY A 115 -3.41 -2.02 -9.92
C GLY A 115 -3.07 -0.75 -9.15
N TRP A 116 -1.92 -0.74 -8.48
CA TRP A 116 -1.44 0.42 -7.71
C TRP A 116 -0.85 1.52 -8.59
N ARG A 117 -1.14 2.78 -8.23
CA ARG A 117 -0.54 3.98 -8.81
C ARG A 117 -0.14 4.95 -7.70
N ARG A 118 1.13 5.33 -7.64
CA ARG A 118 1.62 6.40 -6.74
C ARG A 118 0.99 7.74 -7.10
N THR A 119 0.45 8.45 -6.11
CA THR A 119 -0.24 9.73 -6.27
C THR A 119 0.49 10.90 -5.61
N GLY A 120 1.51 10.62 -4.78
CA GLY A 120 2.39 11.61 -4.17
C GLY A 120 3.68 10.98 -3.67
N GLY A 121 4.59 11.80 -3.15
CA GLY A 121 5.92 11.37 -2.71
C GLY A 121 6.89 11.12 -3.86
N SER A 122 7.91 10.30 -3.64
CA SER A 122 8.97 10.00 -4.63
C SER A 122 9.28 8.51 -4.70
N GLU A 123 10.19 8.11 -5.59
CA GLU A 123 10.62 6.71 -5.66
C GLU A 123 11.52 6.34 -4.48
N GLU A 124 12.35 7.29 -4.06
CA GLU A 124 13.32 7.17 -2.97
C GLU A 124 12.63 7.14 -1.60
N CYS A 125 11.57 7.94 -1.42
CA CYS A 125 10.88 8.06 -0.13
C CYS A 125 9.53 7.34 -0.07
N GLY A 126 9.09 6.76 -1.17
CA GLY A 126 7.73 6.24 -1.28
C GLY A 126 6.68 7.36 -1.21
N GLY A 127 5.45 6.97 -0.92
CA GLY A 127 4.32 7.89 -0.81
C GLY A 127 2.98 7.20 -1.05
N PRO A 128 1.87 7.95 -0.97
CA PRO A 128 0.54 7.40 -1.10
C PRO A 128 0.31 6.79 -2.49
N HIS A 129 -0.41 5.68 -2.50
CA HIS A 129 -0.87 4.99 -3.70
C HIS A 129 -2.39 4.93 -3.73
N PHE A 130 -2.93 4.96 -4.94
CA PHE A 130 -4.30 4.60 -5.23
C PHE A 130 -4.31 3.27 -6.00
N GLY A 131 -5.03 2.29 -5.49
CA GLY A 131 -5.15 0.94 -6.04
C GLY A 131 -6.58 0.64 -6.46
N ARG A 132 -6.71 -0.20 -7.49
CA ARG A 132 -7.99 -0.80 -7.90
C ARG A 132 -7.86 -2.30 -8.03
N ALA A 133 -8.87 -3.02 -7.58
CA ALA A 133 -9.04 -4.45 -7.83
C ALA A 133 -10.49 -4.77 -8.14
N THR A 134 -10.70 -5.91 -8.80
CA THR A 134 -12.01 -6.38 -9.22
C THR A 134 -12.18 -7.84 -8.84
N VAL A 135 -13.34 -8.17 -8.28
CA VAL A 135 -13.74 -9.53 -7.87
C VAL A 135 -15.00 -9.91 -8.65
N ARG A 136 -15.07 -11.15 -9.13
CA ARG A 136 -16.24 -11.63 -9.87
C ARG A 136 -17.12 -12.45 -8.95
N LEU A 137 -18.42 -12.17 -8.98
CA LEU A 137 -19.45 -12.89 -8.22
C LEU A 137 -20.12 -13.97 -9.07
#